data_AF-A0A6G1WCX9-F1
#
_entry.id   AF-A0A6G1WCX9-F1
#
_cell.length_a   1.000
_cell.length_b   1.000
_cell.length_c   1.000
_cell.angle_alpha   90.00
_cell.angle_beta   90.00
_cell.angle_gamma   90.00
#
_symmetry.space_group_name_H-M   'P 1'
#
loop_
_entity.id
_entity.type
_entity.pdbx_description
1 polymer ?
#
loop_
_entity_poly.entity_id
_entity_poly.type
_entity_poly.pdbx_seq_one_letter_code
_entity_poly.pdbx_strand_id
1 'polypeptide(L)'
;MAACGNEQRGTVQAHLIRAFREYGLPNRMTMDNGAPWGDEPESYTGLEIWIMRQGVKVSHSRPYHPQTQGKLERQHRSMIREVFKGMCLIDLPTAQLTLDEWRKVYNYERPHGGIGMQVPASRYTSSSRAY
;
A
#
# COMPACT_ATOMS: atom_id res chain seq x y z
N MET A 1 3.14 -6.87 3.74
CA MET A 1 4.04 -5.77 3.32
C MET A 1 5.37 -6.40 2.98
N ALA A 2 6.16 -5.82 2.08
CA ALA A 2 7.51 -6.30 1.81
C ALA A 2 8.53 -5.20 2.16
N ALA A 3 9.57 -5.56 2.90
CA ALA A 3 10.73 -4.71 3.13
C ALA A 3 11.59 -4.74 1.85
N CYS A 4 11.45 -3.71 1.01
CA CYS A 4 12.15 -3.62 -0.27
C CYS A 4 13.49 -2.88 -0.10
N GLY A 5 14.56 -3.41 -0.70
CA GLY A 5 15.86 -2.73 -0.73
C GLY A 5 15.98 -1.61 -1.76
N ASN A 6 15.00 -1.45 -2.67
CA ASN A 6 14.93 -0.37 -3.64
C ASN A 6 13.49 -0.12 -4.14
N GLU A 7 13.29 1.02 -4.79
CA GLU A 7 12.02 1.45 -5.42
C GLU A 7 12.01 1.28 -6.95
N GLN A 8 12.89 0.44 -7.50
CA GLN A 8 12.99 0.26 -8.95
C GLN A 8 11.73 -0.41 -9.52
N ARG A 9 11.37 -0.03 -10.74
CA ARG A 9 10.17 -0.51 -11.44
C ARG A 9 10.02 -2.03 -11.42
N GLY A 10 11.07 -2.79 -11.68
CA GLY A 10 11.02 -4.26 -11.70
C GLY A 10 10.66 -4.87 -10.34
N THR A 11 11.25 -4.33 -9.26
CA THR A 11 10.96 -4.71 -7.88
C THR A 11 9.50 -4.41 -7.53
N VAL A 12 9.03 -3.20 -7.85
CA VAL A 12 7.64 -2.79 -7.58
C VAL A 12 6.65 -3.67 -8.33
N GLN A 13 6.91 -4.00 -9.61
CA GLN A 13 6.07 -4.90 -10.39
C GLN A 13 6.00 -6.30 -9.76
N ALA A 14 7.12 -6.88 -9.32
CA ALA A 14 7.13 -8.19 -8.69
C ALA A 14 6.27 -8.22 -7.41
N HIS A 15 6.36 -7.18 -6.58
CA HIS A 15 5.55 -7.06 -5.38
C HIS A 15 4.06 -6.86 -5.69
N LEU A 16 3.73 -6.05 -6.71
CA LEU A 16 2.35 -5.87 -7.16
C LEU A 16 1.76 -7.17 -7.71
N ILE A 17 2.51 -7.94 -8.51
CA ILE A 17 2.07 -9.25 -9.00
C ILE A 17 1.77 -10.20 -7.84
N ARG A 18 2.65 -10.27 -6.84
CA ARG A 18 2.40 -11.09 -5.64
C ARG A 18 1.11 -10.65 -4.94
N ALA A 19 0.91 -9.35 -4.76
CA ALA A 19 -0.30 -8.81 -4.15
C ALA A 19 -1.56 -9.13 -4.98
N PHE A 20 -1.52 -8.98 -6.31
CA PHE A 20 -2.65 -9.29 -7.17
C PHE A 20 -2.99 -10.78 -7.17
N ARG A 21 -2.00 -11.67 -7.08
CA ARG A 21 -2.25 -13.11 -6.93
C ARG A 21 -2.87 -13.48 -5.58
N GLU A 22 -2.51 -12.78 -4.52
CA GLU A 22 -3.00 -13.05 -3.16
C GLU A 22 -4.39 -12.44 -2.90
N TYR A 23 -4.64 -11.24 -3.44
CA TYR A 23 -5.81 -10.41 -3.10
C TYR A 23 -6.75 -10.13 -4.28
N GLY A 24 -6.38 -10.59 -5.48
CA GLY A 24 -7.07 -10.29 -6.73
C GLY A 24 -6.75 -8.90 -7.29
N LEU A 25 -7.15 -8.68 -8.53
CA LEU A 25 -6.99 -7.42 -9.25
C LEU A 25 -8.01 -6.37 -8.79
N PRO A 26 -7.59 -5.18 -8.32
CA PRO A 26 -8.52 -4.12 -7.97
C PRO A 26 -9.17 -3.51 -9.21
N ASN A 27 -10.36 -2.91 -9.04
CA ASN A 27 -11.00 -2.16 -10.13
C ASN A 27 -10.32 -0.82 -10.40
N ARG A 28 -9.72 -0.22 -9.37
CA ARG A 28 -9.04 1.08 -9.44
C ARG A 28 -7.91 1.14 -8.42
N MET A 29 -6.79 1.76 -8.80
CA MET A 29 -5.72 2.16 -7.89
C MET A 29 -5.52 3.67 -7.96
N THR A 30 -5.28 4.27 -6.80
CA THR A 30 -4.98 5.69 -6.69
C THR A 30 -3.49 5.88 -6.48
N MET A 31 -2.86 6.69 -7.34
CA MET A 31 -1.43 7.03 -7.23
C MET A 31 -1.26 8.42 -6.62
N ASP A 32 -0.12 8.60 -5.96
CA ASP A 32 0.35 9.92 -5.57
C ASP A 32 1.01 10.63 -6.76
N ASN A 33 1.12 11.96 -6.72
CA ASN A 33 1.71 12.76 -7.79
C ASN A 33 3.23 12.96 -7.64
N GLY A 34 3.88 12.35 -6.64
CA GLY A 34 5.34 12.39 -6.50
C GLY A 34 6.06 11.33 -7.33
N ALA A 35 7.30 11.63 -7.75
CA ALA A 35 8.22 10.64 -8.32
C ALA A 35 8.34 9.41 -7.38
N PRO A 36 8.37 8.15 -7.88
CA PRO A 36 8.50 7.68 -9.27
C PRO A 36 7.20 7.62 -10.10
N TRP A 37 6.11 8.27 -9.65
CA TRP A 37 4.76 8.18 -10.24
C TRP A 37 4.35 9.40 -11.09
N GLY A 38 5.17 10.46 -11.18
CA GLY A 38 4.98 11.58 -12.11
C GLY A 38 5.90 12.77 -11.82
N ASP A 39 6.55 13.31 -12.86
CA ASP A 39 7.14 14.67 -12.86
C ASP A 39 6.23 15.65 -13.64
N GLU A 40 5.38 15.12 -14.53
CA GLU A 40 4.40 15.86 -15.32
C GLU A 40 2.97 15.38 -15.00
N PRO A 41 2.04 16.29 -14.63
CA PRO A 41 0.67 15.95 -14.26
C PRO A 41 -0.18 15.34 -15.39
N GLU A 42 0.33 15.30 -16.63
CA GLU A 42 -0.40 14.85 -17.82
C GLU A 42 0.16 13.56 -18.45
N SER A 43 1.26 13.00 -17.93
CA SER A 43 1.94 11.84 -18.52
C SER A 43 1.92 10.62 -17.62
N TYR A 44 1.34 9.51 -18.11
CA TYR A 44 1.42 8.22 -17.42
C TYR A 44 2.84 7.68 -17.45
N THR A 45 3.35 7.30 -16.29
CA THR A 45 4.59 6.54 -16.15
C THR A 45 4.46 5.15 -16.76
N GLY A 46 5.58 4.55 -17.14
CA GLY A 46 5.60 3.18 -17.68
C GLY A 46 5.05 2.12 -16.70
N LEU A 47 5.03 2.42 -15.40
CA LEU A 47 4.43 1.56 -14.38
C LEU A 47 2.90 1.68 -14.36
N GLU A 48 2.36 2.88 -14.50
CA GLU A 48 0.92 3.11 -14.61
C GLU A 48 0.34 2.49 -15.87
N ILE A 49 1.02 2.65 -17.01
CA ILE A 49 0.64 1.99 -18.26
C ILE A 49 0.60 0.46 -18.08
N TRP A 50 1.57 -0.10 -17.37
CA TRP A 50 1.58 -1.54 -17.08
C TRP A 50 0.40 -1.97 -16.20
N ILE A 51 0.03 -1.19 -15.18
CA ILE A 51 -1.14 -1.43 -14.32
C ILE A 51 -2.43 -1.36 -15.14
N MET A 52 -2.55 -0.35 -16.01
CA MET A 52 -3.71 -0.20 -16.91
C MET A 52 -3.87 -1.40 -17.84
N ARG A 53 -2.77 -1.98 -18.34
CA ARG A 53 -2.80 -3.20 -19.16
C ARG A 53 -3.36 -4.42 -18.42
N GLN A 54 -3.35 -4.43 -17.09
CA GLN A 54 -4.02 -5.46 -16.28
C GLN A 54 -5.52 -5.21 -16.12
N GLY A 55 -6.07 -4.18 -16.78
CA GLY A 55 -7.47 -3.77 -16.65
C GLY A 55 -7.78 -3.09 -15.31
N VAL A 56 -6.78 -2.46 -14.68
CA VAL A 56 -6.94 -1.67 -13.45
C VAL A 56 -6.99 -0.20 -13.82
N LYS A 57 -8.03 0.52 -13.39
CA LYS A 57 -8.11 1.98 -13.62
C LYS A 57 -7.11 2.70 -12.73
N VAL A 58 -6.31 3.61 -13.28
CA VAL A 58 -5.45 4.50 -12.47
C VAL A 58 -6.17 5.83 -12.26
N SER A 59 -6.02 6.41 -11.08
CA SER A 59 -6.46 7.77 -10.78
C SER A 59 -5.42 8.49 -9.93
N HIS A 60 -5.25 9.78 -10.17
CA HIS A 60 -4.40 10.63 -9.35
C HIS A 60 -5.22 11.38 -8.32
N SER A 61 -4.68 11.52 -7.11
CA SER A 61 -5.27 12.40 -6.11
C SER A 61 -5.15 13.85 -6.60
N ARG A 62 -6.24 14.64 -6.49
CA ARG A 62 -6.17 16.07 -6.81
C ARG A 62 -5.14 16.75 -5.88
N PRO A 63 -4.38 17.74 -6.38
CA PRO A 63 -3.56 18.59 -5.54
C PRO A 63 -4.42 19.15 -4.40
N TYR A 64 -3.91 19.12 -3.17
CA TYR A 64 -4.61 19.62 -1.97
C TYR A 64 -5.89 18.86 -1.56
N HIS A 65 -6.04 17.58 -1.91
CA HIS A 65 -7.14 16.72 -1.42
C HIS A 65 -6.66 15.62 -0.43
N PRO A 66 -6.24 15.99 0.80
CA PRO A 66 -5.60 15.09 1.77
C PRO A 66 -6.48 13.94 2.24
N GLN A 67 -7.80 13.99 2.02
CA GLN A 67 -8.71 12.93 2.46
C GLN A 67 -8.53 11.62 1.69
N THR A 68 -8.08 11.67 0.43
CA THR A 68 -7.93 10.49 -0.42
C THR A 68 -6.77 9.62 0.06
N GLN A 69 -5.70 10.26 0.54
CA GLN A 69 -4.51 9.57 1.05
C GLN A 69 -4.45 9.50 2.58
N GLY A 70 -5.29 10.26 3.29
CA GLY A 70 -5.23 10.36 4.76
C GLY A 70 -5.36 9.02 5.50
N LYS A 71 -6.01 8.00 4.89
CA LYS A 71 -6.02 6.63 5.44
C LYS A 71 -4.64 5.97 5.37
N LEU A 72 -4.00 6.04 4.19
CA LEU A 72 -2.65 5.51 3.96
C LEU A 72 -1.63 6.25 4.83
N GLU A 73 -1.69 7.58 4.85
CA GLU A 73 -0.81 8.41 5.69
C GLU A 73 -0.98 8.11 7.19
N ARG A 74 -2.23 7.96 7.67
CA ARG A 74 -2.49 7.59 9.07
C ARG A 74 -1.95 6.21 9.40
N GLN A 75 -2.09 5.25 8.48
CA GLN A 75 -1.48 3.93 8.63
C GLN A 75 0.05 4.05 8.70
N HIS A 76 0.68 4.76 7.77
CA HIS A 76 2.13 4.98 7.75
C HIS A 76 2.62 5.64 9.04
N ARG A 77 1.95 6.68 9.53
CA ARG A 77 2.30 7.31 10.82
C ARG A 77 2.17 6.35 12.00
N SER A 78 1.13 5.51 12.01
CA SER A 78 0.93 4.50 13.07
C SER A 78 2.04 3.45 13.03
N MET A 79 2.34 2.94 11.83
CA MET A 79 3.45 2.02 11.58
C MET A 79 4.77 2.63 12.06
N ILE A 80 5.09 3.86 11.66
CA ILE A 80 6.36 4.48 12.04
C ILE A 80 6.47 4.65 13.56
N ARG A 81 5.40 5.11 14.19
CA ARG A 81 5.36 5.30 15.64
C ARG A 81 5.47 3.99 16.41
N GLU A 82 4.87 2.92 15.93
CA GLU A 82 4.75 1.66 16.66
C GLU A 82 5.93 0.71 16.38
N VAL A 83 6.45 0.71 15.14
CA VAL A 83 7.56 -0.14 14.71
C VAL A 83 8.91 0.54 14.94
N PHE A 84 9.12 1.76 14.44
CA PHE A 84 10.45 2.40 14.49
C PHE A 84 10.75 3.11 15.81
N LYS A 85 9.75 3.48 16.62
CA LYS A 85 9.99 4.17 17.90
C LYS A 85 10.41 3.22 19.04
N GLY A 86 10.41 1.90 18.82
CA GLY A 86 10.71 0.91 19.85
C GLY A 86 11.68 -0.20 19.44
N MET A 87 12.17 -0.23 18.20
CA MET A 87 12.98 -1.34 17.69
C MET A 87 14.21 -0.85 16.94
N CYS A 88 15.37 -1.43 17.26
CA CYS A 88 16.57 -1.31 16.45
C CYS A 88 16.46 -2.34 15.31
N LEU A 89 16.02 -1.90 14.13
CA LEU A 89 15.97 -2.76 12.96
C LEU A 89 17.38 -2.85 12.36
N ILE A 90 18.06 -3.94 12.71
CA ILE A 90 19.49 -4.15 12.43
C ILE A 90 19.69 -4.65 10.99
N ASP A 91 18.67 -5.29 10.41
CA ASP A 91 18.70 -5.91 9.09
C ASP A 91 17.30 -6.03 8.46
N LEU A 92 17.25 -6.20 7.13
CA LEU A 92 16.00 -6.31 6.36
C LEU A 92 15.12 -7.51 6.75
N PRO A 93 15.66 -8.73 6.99
CA PRO A 93 14.87 -9.85 7.51
C PRO A 93 14.15 -9.53 8.82
N THR A 94 14.85 -8.94 9.78
CA THR A 94 14.28 -8.53 11.07
C THR A 94 13.19 -7.47 10.87
N ALA A 95 13.41 -6.51 9.96
CA ALA A 95 12.40 -5.53 9.58
C ALA A 95 11.15 -6.19 8.94
N GLN A 96 11.33 -7.17 8.06
CA GLN A 96 10.24 -7.90 7.44
C GLN A 96 9.37 -8.64 8.47
N LEU A 97 10.00 -9.41 9.37
CA LEU A 97 9.29 -10.13 10.43
C LEU A 97 8.49 -9.18 11.32
N THR A 98 9.12 -8.08 11.72
CA THR A 98 8.48 -7.05 12.54
C THR A 98 7.27 -6.44 11.83
N LEU A 99 7.41 -6.12 10.54
CA LEU A 99 6.31 -5.58 9.73
C LEU A 99 5.18 -6.58 9.55
N ASP A 100 5.48 -7.87 9.40
CA ASP A 100 4.47 -8.92 9.27
C ASP A 100 3.68 -9.11 10.58
N GLU A 101 4.35 -9.13 11.73
CA GLU A 101 3.67 -9.19 13.03
C GLU A 101 2.84 -7.94 13.28
N TRP A 102 3.39 -6.75 13.05
CA TRP A 102 2.64 -5.50 13.16
C TRP A 102 1.41 -5.49 12.24
N ARG A 103 1.55 -6.00 11.01
CA ARG A 103 0.44 -6.11 10.05
C ARG A 103 -0.68 -7.01 10.57
N LYS A 104 -0.36 -8.12 11.24
CA LYS A 104 -1.37 -9.02 11.84
C LYS A 104 -2.15 -8.28 12.92
N VAL A 105 -1.46 -7.69 13.89
CA VAL A 105 -2.09 -6.95 14.99
C VAL A 105 -2.94 -5.80 14.47
N TYR A 106 -2.40 -5.00 13.53
CA TYR A 106 -3.11 -3.85 12.98
C TYR A 106 -4.40 -4.24 12.25
N ASN A 107 -4.39 -5.33 11.46
CA ASN A 107 -5.54 -5.69 10.63
C ASN A 107 -6.58 -6.53 11.37
N TYR A 108 -6.17 -7.35 12.34
CA TYR A 108 -7.04 -8.38 12.94
C TYR A 108 -7.35 -8.16 14.42
N GLU A 109 -6.57 -7.34 15.14
CA GLU A 109 -6.71 -7.20 16.60
C GLU A 109 -7.00 -5.74 17.01
N ARG A 110 -6.40 -4.78 16.31
CA ARG A 110 -6.53 -3.36 16.66
C ARG A 110 -7.93 -2.83 16.34
N PRO A 111 -8.67 -2.26 17.31
CA PRO A 111 -9.93 -1.58 17.04
C PRO A 111 -9.71 -0.17 16.48
N HIS A 112 -10.50 0.21 15.47
CA HIS A 112 -10.40 1.52 14.83
C HIS A 112 -11.68 2.33 15.02
N GLY A 113 -11.58 3.49 15.70
CA GLY A 113 -12.72 4.38 15.94
C GLY A 113 -13.43 4.85 14.66
N GLY A 114 -12.68 5.02 13.55
CA GLY A 114 -13.25 5.41 12.24
C GLY A 114 -14.15 4.35 11.59
N ILE A 115 -14.18 3.12 12.11
CA ILE A 115 -15.06 2.03 11.67
C ILE A 115 -15.86 1.42 12.84
N GLY A 116 -16.15 2.23 13.86
CA GLY A 116 -16.99 1.82 14.99
C GLY A 116 -16.31 0.79 15.90
N MET A 117 -15.01 0.95 16.15
CA MET A 117 -14.19 0.06 16.97
C MET A 117 -14.05 -1.38 16.43
N GLN A 118 -14.42 -1.60 15.17
CA GLN A 118 -14.11 -2.85 14.48
C GLN A 118 -12.65 -2.88 13.99
N VAL A 119 -12.17 -4.07 13.63
CA VAL A 119 -10.84 -4.28 13.06
C VAL A 119 -10.87 -4.12 11.53
N PRO A 120 -9.79 -3.65 10.87
CA PRO A 120 -9.78 -3.42 9.43
C PRO A 120 -10.18 -4.65 8.60
N ALA A 121 -9.76 -5.85 9.01
CA ALA A 121 -10.10 -7.10 8.32
C ALA A 121 -11.61 -7.37 8.24
N SER A 122 -12.40 -6.88 9.20
CA SER A 122 -13.86 -7.05 9.19
C SER A 122 -14.57 -6.32 8.04
N ARG A 123 -13.90 -5.34 7.42
CA ARG A 123 -14.42 -4.56 6.29
C ARG A 123 -13.73 -4.90 4.97
N TYR A 124 -12.79 -5.84 4.99
CA TYR A 124 -12.01 -6.21 3.83
C TYR A 124 -12.61 -7.42 3.13
N THR A 125 -12.62 -7.39 1.80
CA THR A 125 -12.96 -8.54 0.97
C THR A 125 -12.03 -8.52 -0.24
N SER A 126 -11.44 -9.67 -0.56
CA SER A 126 -10.58 -9.81 -1.72
C SER A 126 -11.37 -9.54 -3.01
N SER A 127 -10.67 -9.09 -4.05
CA SER A 127 -11.30 -8.88 -5.35
C SER A 127 -11.72 -10.22 -5.96
N SER A 128 -12.87 -10.25 -6.61
CA SER A 128 -13.33 -11.41 -7.40
C SER A 128 -12.58 -11.56 -8.73
N ARG A 129 -11.76 -10.59 -9.12
CA ARG A 129 -10.95 -10.64 -10.34
C ARG A 129 -9.62 -11.31 -10.03
N ALA A 130 -9.36 -12.49 -10.61
CA ALA A 130 -8.06 -13.14 -10.54
C ALA A 130 -7.00 -12.41 -11.39
N TYR A 131 -5.72 -12.58 -11.04
CA TYR A 131 -4.55 -12.11 -11.79
C TYR A 131 -3.94 -13.21 -12.64
#